data_AF-A0AAP3HCN8-F1
#
_entry.id   AF-A0AAP3HCN8-F1
#
_cell.length_a   1.000
_cell.length_b   1.000
_cell.length_c   1.000
_cell.angle_alpha   90.00
_cell.angle_beta   90.00
_cell.angle_gamma   90.00
#
_symmetry.space_group_name_H-M   'P 1'
#
loop_
_entity.id
_entity.type
_entity.pdbx_description
1 polymer ?
#
loop_
_entity_poly.entity_id
_entity_poly.type
_entity_poly.pdbx_seq_one_letter_code
_entity_poly.pdbx_strand_id
1 'polypeptide(L)'
;MINFYAIFKIVKAMESLVIKSTLSILILIAPSLAMAEASVMENTPAEYEKAINELKFAKSIECFFPQGVTTNWQGKSMKLEEDRFSNAFHFDNIDVLNKKQARVIGNAGATDARAFMSPTGITFIEITDIGNFTYTTVFPSYLGTKKINFEPQKDIFLYQKAYIAVFSRHIYAPIIGAMPSQYYGFCRILEQISPGR
;
A
#
# COMPACT_ATOMS: atom_id res chain seq x y z
N MET A 1 40.55 -12.69 -28.60
CA MET A 1 41.87 -12.09 -28.91
C MET A 1 42.25 -11.17 -27.77
N ILE A 2 43.19 -11.59 -26.92
CA ILE A 2 43.71 -10.82 -25.78
C ILE A 2 45.24 -10.87 -25.92
N ASN A 3 45.89 -9.72 -26.08
CA ASN A 3 47.33 -9.63 -26.28
C ASN A 3 48.04 -9.36 -24.94
N PHE A 4 48.70 -10.40 -24.43
CA PHE A 4 49.37 -10.49 -23.12
C PHE A 4 50.58 -9.56 -22.93
N TYR A 5 51.03 -8.87 -23.98
CA TYR A 5 52.28 -8.08 -23.93
C TYR A 5 52.18 -6.73 -23.19
N ALA A 6 50.96 -6.20 -23.00
CA ALA A 6 50.74 -4.92 -22.31
C ALA A 6 50.74 -5.04 -20.77
N ILE A 7 50.46 -6.24 -20.24
CA ILE A 7 50.35 -6.49 -18.80
C ILE A 7 51.74 -6.61 -18.16
N PHE A 8 52.74 -7.13 -18.89
CA PHE A 8 54.10 -7.35 -18.36
C PHE A 8 54.93 -6.08 -18.16
N LYS A 9 54.63 -4.98 -18.87
CA LYS A 9 55.41 -3.74 -18.78
C LYS A 9 55.03 -2.83 -17.60
N ILE A 10 53.80 -2.93 -17.09
CA ILE A 10 53.37 -2.13 -15.93
C ILE A 10 53.81 -2.80 -14.62
N VAL A 11 53.75 -4.14 -14.56
CA VAL A 11 54.27 -4.92 -13.42
C VAL A 11 55.76 -4.63 -13.18
N LYS A 12 56.55 -4.52 -14.25
CA LYS A 12 57.99 -4.25 -14.15
C LYS A 12 58.36 -2.79 -13.80
N ALA A 13 57.42 -1.86 -13.89
CA ALA A 13 57.62 -0.45 -13.54
C ALA A 13 57.30 -0.15 -12.06
N MET A 14 56.65 -1.08 -11.35
CA MET A 14 56.24 -0.88 -9.94
C MET A 14 57.12 -1.62 -8.92
N GLU A 15 58.08 -2.45 -9.35
CA GLU A 15 58.98 -3.21 -8.46
C GLU A 15 60.26 -2.47 -8.02
N SER A 16 60.51 -1.23 -8.47
CA SER A 16 61.79 -0.54 -8.18
C SER A 16 61.74 0.63 -7.19
N LEU A 17 60.60 0.89 -6.54
CA LEU A 17 60.49 1.98 -5.58
C LEU A 17 60.02 1.47 -4.21
N VAL A 18 60.87 0.69 -3.55
CA VAL A 18 60.65 0.19 -2.19
C VAL A 18 61.88 0.57 -1.34
N ILE A 19 61.58 1.25 -0.22
CA ILE A 19 62.40 1.50 0.99
C ILE A 19 63.26 2.77 1.04
N LYS A 20 62.75 3.79 1.75
CA LYS A 20 63.45 4.39 2.89
C LYS A 20 62.48 5.05 3.88
N SER A 21 62.61 4.63 5.14
CA SER A 21 62.25 5.33 6.39
C SER A 21 60.78 5.38 6.85
N THR A 22 60.49 4.51 7.81
CA THR A 22 59.70 4.75 9.04
C THR A 22 58.45 5.65 8.95
N LEU A 23 57.26 5.04 8.80
CA LEU A 23 56.14 5.23 9.73
C LEU A 23 54.99 4.28 9.37
N SER A 24 54.34 3.79 10.42
CA SER A 24 53.12 2.97 10.43
C SER A 24 52.06 3.39 9.41
N ILE A 25 51.33 2.42 8.88
CA ILE A 25 49.86 2.41 8.79
C ILE A 25 49.44 1.07 8.17
N LEU A 26 48.93 0.16 9.02
CA LEU A 26 48.14 -0.99 8.61
C LEU A 26 46.77 -0.46 8.16
N ILE A 27 46.41 -0.54 6.88
CA ILE A 27 45.01 -0.37 6.43
C ILE A 27 44.55 -1.70 5.85
N LEU A 28 43.92 -2.51 6.70
CA LEU A 28 43.01 -3.55 6.27
C LEU A 28 41.73 -2.84 5.78
N ILE A 29 41.59 -2.65 4.47
CA ILE A 29 40.32 -2.22 3.87
C ILE A 29 39.42 -3.44 3.87
N ALA A 30 38.68 -3.65 4.95
CA ALA A 30 37.50 -4.51 4.91
C ALA A 30 36.41 -3.76 4.14
N PRO A 31 35.84 -4.31 3.06
CA PRO A 31 34.64 -3.76 2.48
C PRO A 31 33.49 -4.03 3.46
N SER A 32 33.10 -3.01 4.24
CA SER A 32 31.86 -3.05 4.99
C SER A 32 30.70 -3.08 4.00
N LEU A 33 30.14 -4.26 3.77
CA LEU A 33 28.78 -4.43 3.28
C LEU A 33 27.85 -3.83 4.34
N ALA A 34 27.58 -2.53 4.25
CA ALA A 34 26.43 -1.94 4.92
C ALA A 34 25.19 -2.46 4.19
N MET A 35 24.66 -3.59 4.64
CA MET A 35 23.29 -3.97 4.31
C MET A 35 22.41 -2.92 4.97
N ALA A 36 21.81 -2.05 4.16
CA ALA A 36 20.69 -1.25 4.60
C ALA A 36 19.56 -2.24 4.93
N GLU A 37 19.41 -2.56 6.22
CA GLU A 37 18.23 -3.24 6.71
C GLU A 37 17.05 -2.29 6.49
N ALA A 38 16.34 -2.49 5.39
CA ALA A 38 14.97 -2.02 5.31
C ALA A 38 14.23 -2.72 6.45
N SER A 39 13.98 -2.02 7.55
CA SER A 39 13.15 -2.50 8.64
C SER A 39 11.73 -2.67 8.10
N VAL A 40 11.44 -3.83 7.55
CA VAL A 40 10.07 -4.26 7.32
C VAL A 40 9.48 -4.39 8.71
N MET A 41 8.72 -3.38 9.14
CA MET A 41 7.82 -3.53 10.29
C MET A 41 6.78 -4.58 9.91
N GLU A 42 7.11 -5.85 10.10
CA GLU A 42 6.12 -6.92 10.17
C GLU A 42 5.29 -6.68 11.43
N ASN A 43 3.97 -6.58 11.27
CA ASN A 43 3.07 -6.54 12.42
C ASN A 43 3.28 -7.81 13.23
N THR A 44 3.39 -7.69 14.55
CA THR A 44 3.44 -8.87 15.41
C THR A 44 2.14 -9.68 15.26
N PRO A 45 2.16 -11.01 15.47
CA PRO A 45 0.93 -11.82 15.42
C PRO A 45 -0.18 -11.26 16.33
N ALA A 46 0.18 -10.71 17.50
CA ALA A 46 -0.78 -10.09 18.42
C ALA A 46 -1.41 -8.80 17.84
N GLU A 47 -0.64 -7.96 17.15
CA GLU A 47 -1.16 -6.76 16.49
C GLU A 47 -2.07 -7.10 15.32
N TYR A 48 -1.73 -8.15 14.57
CA TYR A 48 -2.55 -8.67 13.48
C TYR A 48 -3.91 -9.16 13.98
N GLU A 49 -3.92 -10.03 15.00
CA GLU A 49 -5.14 -10.55 15.61
C GLU A 49 -6.00 -9.43 16.19
N LYS A 50 -5.37 -8.44 16.83
CA LYS A 50 -6.07 -7.24 17.29
C LYS A 50 -6.70 -6.48 16.13
N ALA A 51 -5.96 -6.23 15.06
CA ALA A 51 -6.45 -5.50 13.89
C ALA A 51 -7.61 -6.23 13.19
N ILE A 52 -7.52 -7.56 13.02
CA ILE A 52 -8.61 -8.37 12.48
C ILE A 52 -9.86 -8.28 13.37
N ASN A 53 -9.71 -8.39 14.69
CA ASN A 53 -10.86 -8.29 15.59
C ASN A 53 -11.50 -6.89 15.55
N GLU A 54 -10.69 -5.83 15.50
CA GLU A 54 -11.19 -4.46 15.35
C GLU A 54 -11.99 -4.28 14.04
N LEU A 55 -11.50 -4.80 12.91
CA LEU A 55 -12.22 -4.78 11.64
C LEU A 55 -13.49 -5.65 11.66
N LYS A 56 -13.46 -6.78 12.37
CA LYS A 56 -14.59 -7.71 12.51
C LYS A 56 -15.79 -7.10 13.24
N PHE A 57 -15.54 -6.22 14.18
CA PHE A 57 -16.59 -5.56 14.96
C PHE A 57 -16.87 -4.11 14.54
N ALA A 58 -16.26 -3.64 13.45
CA ALA A 58 -16.52 -2.32 12.89
C ALA A 58 -17.98 -2.19 12.42
N LYS A 59 -18.61 -1.06 12.71
CA LYS A 59 -19.95 -0.67 12.26
C LYS A 59 -19.95 0.43 11.24
N SER A 60 -18.95 1.30 11.31
CA SER A 60 -18.71 2.30 10.29
C SER A 60 -17.21 2.45 10.03
N ILE A 61 -16.85 2.62 8.76
CA ILE A 61 -15.48 2.81 8.29
C ILE A 61 -15.48 3.97 7.29
N GLU A 62 -14.62 4.97 7.48
CA GLU A 62 -14.30 5.99 6.48
C GLU A 62 -13.04 5.59 5.72
N CYS A 63 -13.03 5.73 4.41
CA CYS A 63 -11.87 5.42 3.57
C CYS A 63 -11.46 6.60 2.67
N PHE A 64 -10.15 6.76 2.49
CA PHE A 64 -9.55 7.83 1.69
C PHE A 64 -8.42 7.30 0.80
N PHE A 65 -8.49 7.62 -0.51
CA PHE A 65 -7.65 7.02 -1.55
C PHE A 65 -6.96 8.07 -2.45
N PRO A 66 -5.93 8.77 -1.94
CA PRO A 66 -5.37 9.94 -2.62
C PRO A 66 -4.67 9.64 -3.96
N GLN A 67 -4.34 8.38 -4.22
CA GLN A 67 -3.54 7.97 -5.38
C GLN A 67 -4.09 6.70 -6.00
N GLY A 68 -4.08 6.64 -7.32
CA GLY A 68 -4.35 5.43 -8.07
C GLY A 68 -3.80 5.47 -9.47
N VAL A 69 -4.06 4.39 -10.19
CA VAL A 69 -3.73 4.23 -11.60
C VAL A 69 -4.99 3.77 -12.30
N THR A 70 -5.33 4.41 -13.41
CA THR A 70 -6.39 3.99 -14.32
C THR A 70 -5.79 3.50 -15.63
N THR A 71 -6.49 2.59 -16.28
CA THR A 71 -6.16 2.16 -17.64
C THR A 71 -7.08 2.88 -18.61
N ASN A 72 -6.52 3.31 -19.74
CA ASN A 72 -7.25 3.88 -20.86
C ASN A 72 -6.93 3.07 -22.11
N TRP A 73 -7.98 2.49 -22.71
CA TRP A 73 -7.87 1.62 -23.89
C TRP A 73 -8.05 2.46 -25.15
N GLN A 74 -6.94 2.77 -25.82
CA GLN A 74 -6.94 3.55 -27.06
C GLN A 74 -6.75 2.60 -28.24
N GLY A 75 -7.85 2.01 -28.71
CA GLY A 75 -7.83 1.07 -29.83
C GLY A 75 -7.09 -0.23 -29.47
N LYS A 76 -5.88 -0.44 -30.03
CA LYS A 76 -5.08 -1.67 -29.85
C LYS A 76 -4.07 -1.61 -28.71
N SER A 77 -3.92 -0.46 -28.06
CA SER A 77 -2.97 -0.28 -26.95
C SER A 77 -3.67 0.19 -25.69
N MET A 78 -3.06 -0.13 -24.55
CA MET A 78 -3.46 0.36 -23.24
C MET A 78 -2.45 1.39 -22.77
N LYS A 79 -2.94 2.50 -22.23
CA LYS A 79 -2.13 3.51 -21.53
C LYS A 79 -2.48 3.47 -20.05
N LEU A 80 -1.45 3.53 -19.21
CA LEU A 80 -1.61 3.76 -17.77
C LEU A 80 -1.55 5.25 -17.50
N GLU A 81 -2.49 5.73 -16.70
CA GLU A 81 -2.58 7.13 -16.30
C GLU A 81 -2.68 7.19 -14.77
N GLU A 82 -1.89 8.07 -14.17
CA GLU A 82 -2.07 8.40 -12.75
C GLU A 82 -3.44 9.03 -12.55
N ASP A 83 -4.11 8.62 -11.49
CA ASP A 83 -5.40 9.18 -11.10
C ASP A 83 -5.39 9.55 -9.62
N ARG A 84 -6.25 10.48 -9.23
CA ARG A 84 -6.40 10.94 -7.86
C ARG A 84 -7.86 10.89 -7.48
N PHE A 85 -8.16 10.17 -6.41
CA PHE A 85 -9.50 10.14 -5.84
C PHE A 85 -9.52 11.04 -4.60
N SER A 86 -10.05 12.26 -4.74
CA SER A 86 -9.96 13.29 -3.70
C SER A 86 -10.99 13.15 -2.58
N ASN A 87 -11.97 12.25 -2.74
CA ASN A 87 -13.14 12.21 -1.86
C ASN A 87 -13.10 10.96 -1.00
N ALA A 88 -13.37 11.13 0.29
CA ALA A 88 -13.60 10.02 1.19
C ALA A 88 -14.94 9.36 0.86
N PHE A 89 -15.03 8.05 1.04
CA PHE A 89 -16.31 7.35 1.05
C PHE A 89 -16.43 6.50 2.31
N HIS A 90 -17.67 6.29 2.74
CA HIS A 90 -18.00 5.74 4.04
C HIS A 90 -18.73 4.42 3.85
N PHE A 91 -18.40 3.43 4.67
CA PHE A 91 -19.22 2.25 4.88
C PHE A 91 -19.90 2.38 6.23
N ASP A 92 -21.20 2.12 6.29
CA ASP A 92 -21.94 2.02 7.52
C ASP A 92 -22.85 0.79 7.55
N ASN A 93 -23.51 0.57 8.69
CA ASN A 93 -24.35 -0.61 8.95
C ASN A 93 -23.63 -1.93 8.63
N ILE A 94 -22.33 -2.00 8.91
CA ILE A 94 -21.49 -3.14 8.55
C ILE A 94 -21.89 -4.35 9.40
N ASP A 95 -22.23 -5.45 8.72
CA ASP A 95 -22.50 -6.75 9.30
C ASP A 95 -21.88 -7.84 8.44
N VAL A 96 -20.65 -8.23 8.79
CA VAL A 96 -19.89 -9.30 8.11
C VAL A 96 -20.21 -10.71 8.64
N LEU A 97 -20.89 -10.83 9.79
CA LEU A 97 -21.09 -12.11 10.47
C LEU A 97 -22.40 -12.75 10.07
N ASN A 98 -23.49 -11.97 10.06
CA ASN A 98 -24.83 -12.49 9.85
C ASN A 98 -25.31 -12.17 8.43
N LYS A 99 -25.37 -10.89 8.09
CA LYS A 99 -26.00 -10.42 6.84
C LYS A 99 -25.03 -10.33 5.66
N LYS A 100 -23.72 -10.29 5.92
CA LYS A 100 -22.65 -10.10 4.91
C LYS A 100 -22.90 -8.87 4.04
N GLN A 101 -23.27 -7.76 4.68
CA GLN A 101 -23.68 -6.53 4.03
C GLN A 101 -23.11 -5.30 4.74
N ALA A 102 -23.06 -4.20 4.01
CA ALA A 102 -22.84 -2.85 4.48
C ALA A 102 -23.60 -1.91 3.55
N ARG A 103 -23.66 -0.63 3.89
CA ARG A 103 -24.07 0.42 2.96
C ARG A 103 -22.87 1.32 2.69
N VAL A 104 -22.59 1.57 1.42
CA VAL A 104 -21.55 2.51 0.98
C VAL A 104 -22.18 3.86 0.71
N ILE A 105 -21.50 4.92 1.12
CA ILE A 105 -21.90 6.32 0.96
C ILE A 105 -20.73 7.04 0.30
N GLY A 106 -20.93 7.45 -0.95
CA GLY A 106 -19.97 8.22 -1.74
C GLY A 106 -20.60 9.46 -2.35
N ASN A 107 -19.90 10.09 -3.28
CA ASN A 107 -20.36 11.35 -3.89
C ASN A 107 -21.64 11.17 -4.71
N ALA A 108 -21.88 9.98 -5.24
CA ALA A 108 -23.06 9.67 -6.05
C ALA A 108 -24.28 9.26 -5.20
N GLY A 109 -24.15 9.25 -3.87
CA GLY A 109 -25.20 8.84 -2.94
C GLY A 109 -24.83 7.60 -2.14
N ALA A 110 -25.85 6.87 -1.68
CA ALA A 110 -25.70 5.69 -0.85
C ALA A 110 -26.31 4.45 -1.52
N THR A 111 -25.60 3.32 -1.48
CA THR A 111 -26.09 2.03 -2.01
C THR A 111 -25.65 0.87 -1.13
N ASP A 112 -26.27 -0.28 -1.31
CA ASP A 112 -25.92 -1.50 -0.59
C ASP A 112 -24.63 -2.11 -1.16
N ALA A 113 -23.77 -2.57 -0.26
CA ALA A 113 -22.55 -3.30 -0.58
C ALA A 113 -22.57 -4.65 0.14
N ARG A 114 -21.97 -5.67 -0.48
CA ARG A 114 -21.64 -6.91 0.23
C ARG A 114 -20.39 -6.69 1.06
N ALA A 115 -20.36 -7.25 2.26
CA ALA A 115 -19.22 -7.14 3.17
C ALA A 115 -18.76 -8.54 3.60
N PHE A 116 -17.49 -8.85 3.38
CA PHE A 116 -16.91 -10.16 3.66
C PHE A 116 -15.71 -10.00 4.58
N MET A 117 -15.73 -10.71 5.70
CA MET A 117 -14.54 -10.90 6.53
C MET A 117 -13.77 -12.13 6.04
N SER A 118 -12.47 -11.97 5.87
CA SER A 118 -11.52 -13.07 5.62
C SER A 118 -10.37 -12.97 6.63
N PRO A 119 -9.49 -13.99 6.70
CA PRO A 119 -8.26 -13.86 7.46
C PRO A 119 -7.42 -12.65 7.03
N THR A 120 -7.52 -12.19 5.78
CA THR A 120 -6.70 -11.11 5.22
C THR A 120 -7.32 -9.71 5.35
N GLY A 121 -8.50 -9.58 5.95
CA GLY A 121 -9.17 -8.30 6.17
C GLY A 121 -10.66 -8.31 5.86
N ILE A 122 -11.23 -7.11 5.70
CA ILE A 122 -12.62 -6.92 5.27
C ILE A 122 -12.65 -6.45 3.82
N THR A 123 -13.46 -7.09 2.99
CA THR A 123 -13.69 -6.68 1.60
C THR A 123 -15.15 -6.30 1.40
N PHE A 124 -15.35 -5.11 0.83
CA PHE A 124 -16.63 -4.60 0.38
C PHE A 124 -16.73 -4.76 -1.13
N ILE A 125 -17.90 -5.19 -1.61
CA ILE A 125 -18.22 -5.30 -3.03
C ILE A 125 -19.50 -4.51 -3.28
N GLU A 126 -19.40 -3.42 -4.03
CA GLU A 126 -20.54 -2.66 -4.53
C GLU A 126 -20.77 -3.01 -6.01
N ILE A 127 -22.05 -3.19 -6.36
CA ILE A 127 -22.50 -3.29 -7.74
C ILE A 127 -23.27 -1.99 -8.01
N THR A 128 -22.71 -1.14 -8.86
CA THR A 128 -23.36 0.11 -9.26
C THR A 128 -24.64 -0.17 -10.06
N ASP A 129 -25.53 0.82 -10.18
CA ASP A 129 -26.81 0.69 -10.91
C ASP A 129 -26.64 0.27 -12.38
N ILE A 130 -25.48 0.54 -12.98
CA ILE A 130 -25.13 0.17 -14.36
C ILE A 130 -24.31 -1.12 -14.45
N GLY A 131 -24.22 -1.89 -13.37
CA GLY A 131 -23.59 -3.21 -13.32
C GLY A 131 -22.06 -3.21 -13.18
N ASN A 132 -21.42 -2.05 -12.98
CA ASN A 132 -19.99 -2.01 -12.66
C ASN A 132 -19.73 -2.51 -11.25
N PHE A 133 -18.58 -3.15 -11.06
CA PHE A 133 -18.14 -3.68 -9.77
C PHE A 133 -17.06 -2.78 -9.18
N THR A 134 -17.18 -2.48 -7.90
CA THR A 134 -16.13 -1.86 -7.11
C THR A 134 -15.78 -2.76 -5.93
N TYR A 135 -14.49 -2.81 -5.59
CA TYR A 135 -13.95 -3.63 -4.51
C TYR A 135 -13.16 -2.73 -3.58
N THR A 136 -13.51 -2.70 -2.30
CA THR A 136 -12.69 -2.03 -1.28
C THR A 136 -12.21 -3.06 -0.29
N THR A 137 -10.90 -3.24 -0.15
CA THR A 137 -10.31 -4.15 0.84
C THR A 137 -9.55 -3.35 1.88
N VAL A 138 -9.89 -3.56 3.14
CA VAL A 138 -9.19 -2.99 4.30
C VAL A 138 -8.41 -4.11 4.97
N PHE A 139 -7.10 -3.97 4.99
CA PHE A 139 -6.19 -4.98 5.52
C PHE A 139 -6.01 -4.81 7.03
N PRO A 140 -5.74 -5.88 7.78
CA PRO A 140 -5.41 -5.84 9.21
C PRO A 140 -3.96 -5.36 9.43
N SER A 141 -3.58 -4.30 8.75
CA SER A 141 -2.26 -3.69 8.82
C SER A 141 -2.42 -2.19 9.01
N TYR A 142 -1.92 -1.69 10.13
CA TYR A 142 -1.99 -0.27 10.42
C TYR A 142 -1.09 0.51 9.47
N LEU A 143 -1.54 1.71 9.12
CA LEU A 143 -0.74 2.67 8.40
C LEU A 143 0.44 3.16 9.25
N GLY A 144 0.24 3.32 10.56
CA GLY A 144 1.28 3.80 11.47
C GLY A 144 1.82 5.18 11.05
N THR A 145 3.14 5.29 10.87
CA THR A 145 3.84 6.47 10.37
C THR A 145 4.00 6.49 8.85
N LYS A 146 3.48 5.50 8.12
CA LYS A 146 3.64 5.40 6.67
C LYS A 146 3.01 6.62 6.01
N LYS A 147 3.83 7.36 5.24
CA LYS A 147 3.34 8.45 4.40
C LYS A 147 2.62 7.85 3.20
N ILE A 148 1.30 8.01 3.19
CA ILE A 148 0.57 8.17 1.92
C ILE A 148 0.74 9.67 1.57
N ASN A 149 0.62 10.11 0.32
CA ASN A 149 0.81 11.52 -0.07
C ASN A 149 -0.30 12.47 0.47
N PHE A 150 -0.74 12.23 1.70
CA PHE A 150 -1.72 12.92 2.50
C PHE A 150 -1.19 12.91 3.93
N GLU A 151 -1.31 14.01 4.66
CA GLU A 151 -0.91 14.07 6.07
C GLU A 151 -2.11 13.70 6.95
N PRO A 152 -2.31 12.43 7.34
CA PRO A 152 -3.37 12.06 8.27
C PRO A 152 -3.21 12.70 9.66
N GLN A 153 -2.07 13.37 9.92
CA GLN A 153 -1.65 13.89 11.21
C GLN A 153 -2.03 15.36 11.49
N LYS A 154 -2.78 16.05 10.62
CA LYS A 154 -3.18 17.45 10.90
C LYS A 154 -4.22 17.60 12.03
N ASP A 155 -4.83 16.50 12.47
CA ASP A 155 -5.74 16.49 13.63
C ASP A 155 -5.22 15.57 14.73
N ILE A 156 -4.41 16.15 15.61
CA ILE A 156 -3.77 15.51 16.78
C ILE A 156 -4.83 14.99 17.78
N PHE A 157 -6.05 15.50 17.70
CA PHE A 157 -7.16 15.17 18.59
C PHE A 157 -7.94 13.90 18.17
N LEU A 158 -7.72 13.42 16.94
CA LEU A 158 -8.45 12.30 16.33
C LEU A 158 -7.49 11.28 15.71
N TYR A 159 -6.45 10.86 16.43
CA TYR A 159 -5.65 9.70 16.02
C TYR A 159 -6.48 8.40 16.12
N GLN A 160 -7.43 8.25 15.19
CA GLN A 160 -8.03 6.97 14.91
C GLN A 160 -7.03 6.15 14.13
N LYS A 161 -6.84 4.89 14.54
CA LYS A 161 -5.98 3.96 13.83
C LYS A 161 -6.42 3.88 12.38
N ALA A 162 -5.49 4.18 11.48
CA ALA A 162 -5.70 4.03 10.06
C ALA A 162 -5.20 2.65 9.62
N TYR A 163 -5.98 1.96 8.80
CA TYR A 163 -5.67 0.65 8.22
C TYR A 163 -5.32 0.86 6.75
N ILE A 164 -4.32 0.13 6.25
CA ILE A 164 -4.01 0.13 4.82
C ILE A 164 -5.21 -0.40 4.06
N ALA A 165 -5.57 0.27 2.99
CA ALA A 165 -6.70 -0.12 2.16
C ALA A 165 -6.40 0.05 0.67
N VAL A 166 -7.08 -0.77 -0.14
CA VAL A 166 -7.05 -0.71 -1.59
C VAL A 166 -8.47 -0.65 -2.12
N PHE A 167 -8.67 0.17 -3.15
CA PHE A 167 -9.94 0.31 -3.85
C PHE A 167 -9.74 0.01 -5.34
N SER A 168 -10.51 -0.93 -5.89
CA SER A 168 -10.49 -1.27 -7.31
C SER A 168 -11.84 -0.97 -7.93
N ARG A 169 -11.84 -0.42 -9.14
CA ARG A 169 -13.06 -0.23 -9.94
C ARG A 169 -12.90 -1.02 -11.23
N HIS A 170 -13.94 -1.78 -11.56
CA HIS A 170 -14.07 -2.53 -12.80
C HIS A 170 -15.23 -1.91 -13.57
N ILE A 171 -14.91 -0.80 -14.25
CA ILE A 171 -15.91 0.05 -14.91
C ILE A 171 -15.87 -0.19 -16.42
N TYR A 172 -17.06 -0.27 -17.01
CA TYR A 172 -17.29 -0.08 -18.44
C TYR A 172 -18.27 1.08 -18.62
N ALA A 173 -17.89 2.06 -19.45
CA ALA A 173 -18.77 3.13 -19.89
C ALA A 173 -18.95 3.04 -21.41
N PRO A 174 -20.18 3.00 -21.97
CA PRO A 174 -20.39 2.75 -23.40
C PRO A 174 -19.64 3.69 -24.35
N ILE A 175 -19.35 4.92 -23.92
CA ILE A 175 -18.65 5.94 -24.73
C ILE A 175 -17.13 5.85 -24.59
N ILE A 176 -16.63 5.57 -23.38
CA ILE A 176 -15.19 5.65 -23.04
C ILE A 176 -14.54 4.25 -23.03
N GLY A 177 -15.34 3.19 -23.00
CA GLY A 177 -14.91 1.79 -22.96
C GLY A 177 -14.63 1.29 -21.55
N ALA A 178 -13.82 0.24 -21.47
CA ALA A 178 -13.36 -0.32 -20.20
C ALA A 178 -12.35 0.62 -19.55
N MET A 179 -12.51 0.88 -18.26
CA MET A 179 -11.63 1.76 -17.48
C MET A 179 -11.36 1.17 -16.09
N PRO A 180 -10.72 -0.02 -15.99
CA PRO A 180 -10.32 -0.53 -14.69
C PRO A 180 -9.26 0.37 -14.07
N SER A 181 -9.36 0.54 -12.76
CA SER A 181 -8.51 1.43 -11.97
C SER A 181 -8.27 0.86 -10.58
N GLN A 182 -7.08 1.07 -10.02
CA GLN A 182 -6.74 0.70 -8.65
C GLN A 182 -6.18 1.89 -7.88
N TYR A 183 -6.68 2.09 -6.67
CA TYR A 183 -6.30 3.17 -5.76
C TYR A 183 -5.77 2.61 -4.44
N TYR A 184 -4.86 3.37 -3.85
CA TYR A 184 -4.14 3.03 -2.63
C TYR A 184 -4.35 4.11 -1.59
N GLY A 185 -4.67 3.70 -0.37
CA GLY A 185 -5.13 4.62 0.65
C GLY A 185 -5.20 4.00 2.03
N PHE A 186 -6.06 4.57 2.85
CA PHE A 186 -6.31 4.10 4.20
C PHE A 186 -7.78 4.21 4.58
N CYS A 187 -8.17 3.43 5.59
CA CYS A 187 -9.48 3.55 6.21
C CYS A 187 -9.38 3.71 7.73
N ARG A 188 -10.37 4.34 8.35
CA ARG A 188 -10.50 4.54 9.80
C ARG A 188 -11.83 3.98 10.26
N ILE A 189 -11.82 3.31 11.40
CA ILE A 189 -13.05 2.82 12.01
C ILE A 189 -13.67 3.98 12.81
N LEU A 190 -14.89 4.37 12.43
CA LEU A 190 -15.64 5.44 13.09
C LEU A 190 -16.47 4.92 14.27
N GLU A 191 -16.94 3.67 14.19
CA GLU A 191 -17.79 3.04 15.22
C GLU A 191 -17.50 1.53 15.31
N GLN A 192 -17.52 0.98 16.53
CA GLN A 192 -17.35 -0.46 16.81
C GLN A 192 -18.40 -0.96 17.80
N ILE A 193 -18.80 -2.24 17.66
CA ILE A 193 -19.47 -2.94 18.75
C ILE A 193 -18.44 -3.39 19.78
N SER A 194 -18.67 -3.06 21.04
CA SER A 194 -17.90 -3.62 22.14
C SER A 194 -18.21 -5.12 22.28
N PRO A 195 -17.22 -6.01 22.27
CA PRO A 195 -17.47 -7.44 22.49
C PRO A 195 -17.97 -7.63 23.92
N GLY A 196 -19.27 -7.90 24.10
CA GLY A 196 -19.88 -8.20 25.41
C GLY A 196 -21.15 -7.43 25.80
N ARG A 197 -21.90 -6.84 24.86
CA ARG A 197 -23.31 -6.46 25.09
C ARG A 197 -24.23 -7.21 24.13
#